data_AF-A0A427Y3M5-F1
#
_entry.id   AF-A0A427Y3M5-F1
#
_cell.length_a   1.000
_cell.length_b   1.000
_cell.length_c   1.000
_cell.angle_alpha   90.00
_cell.angle_beta   90.00
_cell.angle_gamma   90.00
#
_symmetry.space_group_name_H-M   'P 1'
#
loop_
_entity.id
_entity.type
_entity.pdbx_description
1 polymer ?
#
loop_
_entity_poly.entity_id
_entity_poly.type
_entity_poly.pdbx_seq_one_letter_code
_entity_poly.pdbx_strand_id
1 'polypeptide(L)'
;MADLAPVPTSASASAPTSVDSILTSVISQLETEQNLRKQLREAIDPIDDLARSAATELNRLHSAGASEHSRICERALETVGKAHPLWIEVGKLLPKGEFYRADRSRPRYNFAISPVARSLVTSIAFARFMLHDELVPAFTAANIMGLGQDETGELQLTADDYLLGVIGMVNELPRLSINAVTAQNFALPVKIAAFVNDIFASYSMLNLRNDILRRKFDSLKYDLKRCEDVVYDLTLRGLAPAPANA
;
A
#
# COMPACT_ATOMS: atom_id res chain seq x y z
N MET A 1 33.73 7.62 76.00
CA MET A 1 32.36 7.10 75.78
C MET A 1 31.78 7.92 74.66
N ALA A 2 31.39 7.45 73.49
CA ALA A 2 31.22 6.13 72.86
C ALA A 2 31.29 6.46 71.33
N ASP A 3 31.38 5.61 70.31
CA ASP A 3 31.29 4.17 70.11
C ASP A 3 31.86 3.93 68.69
N LEU A 4 32.44 2.76 68.43
CA LEU A 4 32.88 2.33 67.11
C LEU A 4 31.71 1.65 66.37
N ALA A 5 31.44 2.01 65.11
CA ALA A 5 30.90 1.09 64.09
C ALA A 5 30.83 1.72 62.69
N PRO A 6 30.83 0.91 61.60
CA PRO A 6 31.60 1.16 60.39
C PRO A 6 30.77 1.60 59.16
N VAL A 7 31.49 2.08 58.15
CA VAL A 7 30.99 2.36 56.79
C VAL A 7 30.36 1.12 56.15
N PRO A 8 29.16 1.21 55.55
CA PRO A 8 28.72 0.23 54.57
C PRO A 8 29.10 0.67 53.16
N THR A 9 30.15 0.05 52.65
CA THR A 9 30.38 -0.18 51.23
C THR A 9 29.17 -0.92 50.64
N SER A 10 28.41 -0.30 49.73
CA SER A 10 27.41 -1.00 48.94
C SER A 10 27.73 -0.91 47.45
N ALA A 11 28.22 -2.05 46.96
CA ALA A 11 28.03 -2.61 45.63
C ALA A 11 28.59 -1.82 44.44
N SER A 12 29.86 -2.15 44.15
CA SER A 12 30.42 -2.22 42.81
C SER A 12 29.42 -2.79 41.79
N ALA A 13 29.12 -2.02 40.74
CA ALA A 13 28.55 -2.55 39.51
C ALA A 13 29.53 -3.60 38.93
N SER A 14 29.22 -4.89 39.14
CA SER A 14 30.01 -5.98 38.60
C SER A 14 29.65 -6.22 37.13
N ALA A 15 30.49 -5.73 36.22
CA ALA A 15 30.75 -6.43 34.96
C ALA A 15 32.04 -7.23 35.17
N PRO A 16 32.03 -8.55 34.89
CA PRO A 16 31.99 -8.98 33.49
C PRO A 16 30.91 -10.05 33.25
N THR A 17 29.95 -9.75 32.39
CA THR A 17 29.14 -10.78 31.72
C THR A 17 30.07 -11.56 30.78
N SER A 18 30.28 -12.85 31.04
CA SER A 18 31.05 -13.75 30.18
C SER A 18 30.67 -13.56 28.71
N VAL A 19 31.63 -13.70 27.78
CA VAL A 19 31.38 -13.69 26.33
C VAL A 19 30.23 -14.62 25.98
N ASP A 20 30.15 -15.78 26.64
CA ASP A 20 29.07 -16.75 26.44
C ASP A 20 27.70 -16.19 26.84
N SER A 21 27.61 -15.43 27.94
CA SER A 21 26.35 -14.82 28.38
C SER A 21 25.88 -13.70 27.45
N ILE A 22 26.82 -12.93 26.88
CA ILE A 22 26.51 -11.89 25.89
C ILE A 22 26.04 -12.54 24.59
N LEU A 23 26.78 -13.53 24.07
CA LEU A 23 26.42 -14.23 22.84
C LEU A 23 25.08 -14.97 22.98
N THR A 24 24.81 -15.59 24.14
CA THR A 24 23.53 -16.25 24.41
C THR A 24 22.37 -15.26 24.41
N SER A 25 22.56 -14.08 25.02
CA SER A 25 21.55 -13.01 24.99
C SER A 25 21.28 -12.51 23.57
N VAL A 26 22.33 -12.34 22.75
CA VAL A 26 22.18 -11.93 21.33
C VAL A 26 21.47 -13.01 20.52
N ILE A 27 21.81 -14.29 20.70
CA ILE A 27 21.15 -15.41 20.01
C ILE A 27 19.65 -15.44 20.37
N SER A 28 19.30 -15.31 21.65
CA SER A 28 17.91 -15.27 22.11
C SER A 28 17.12 -14.09 21.52
N GLN A 29 17.75 -12.91 21.37
CA GLN A 29 17.14 -11.77 20.70
C GLN A 29 16.87 -12.06 19.21
N LEU A 30 17.81 -12.71 18.51
CA LEU A 30 17.65 -13.08 17.10
C LEU A 30 16.54 -14.12 16.90
N GLU A 31 16.45 -15.12 17.77
CA GLU A 31 15.39 -16.13 17.74
C GLU A 31 14.01 -15.51 18.00
N THR A 32 13.92 -14.57 18.95
CA THR A 32 12.69 -13.83 19.22
C THR A 32 12.25 -13.00 18.02
N GLU A 33 13.19 -12.31 17.36
CA GLU A 33 12.91 -11.54 16.14
C GLU A 33 12.46 -12.45 14.99
N GLN A 34 13.10 -13.62 14.81
CA GLN A 34 12.73 -14.58 13.78
C GLN A 34 11.33 -15.17 14.01
N ASN A 35 11.00 -15.51 15.26
CA ASN A 35 9.67 -16.00 15.62
C ASN A 35 8.59 -14.94 15.39
N LEU A 36 8.85 -13.69 15.77
CA LEU A 36 7.92 -12.58 15.54
C LEU A 36 7.68 -12.36 14.04
N ARG A 37 8.74 -12.41 13.20
CA ARG A 37 8.60 -12.31 11.74
C ARG A 37 7.74 -13.43 11.15
N LYS A 38 7.86 -14.65 11.68
CA LYS A 38 7.05 -15.79 11.24
C LYS A 38 5.58 -15.59 11.60
N GLN A 39 5.31 -15.24 12.86
CA GLN A 39 3.94 -14.96 13.34
C GLN A 39 3.30 -13.81 12.57
N LEU A 40 4.05 -12.74 12.30
CA LEU A 40 3.56 -11.60 11.54
C LEU A 40 3.19 -11.99 10.10
N ARG A 41 4.00 -12.83 9.45
CA ARG A 41 3.68 -13.32 8.10
C ARG A 41 2.40 -14.16 8.10
N GLU A 42 2.30 -15.11 9.03
CA GLU A 42 1.10 -15.95 9.18
C GLU A 42 -0.17 -15.12 9.46
N ALA A 43 -0.06 -14.02 10.23
CA ALA A 43 -1.17 -13.11 10.48
C ALA A 43 -1.54 -12.24 9.26
N ILE A 44 -0.60 -11.97 8.36
CA ILE A 44 -0.80 -11.16 7.15
C ILE A 44 -1.31 -12.00 5.97
N ASP A 45 -0.99 -13.29 5.90
CA ASP A 45 -1.41 -14.18 4.81
C ASP A 45 -2.93 -14.10 4.49
N PRO A 46 -3.85 -14.07 5.49
CA PRO A 46 -5.28 -13.89 5.23
C PRO A 46 -5.62 -12.53 4.60
N ILE A 47 -4.89 -11.47 4.93
CA ILE A 47 -5.07 -10.13 4.34
C ILE A 47 -4.58 -10.13 2.90
N ASP A 48 -3.46 -10.80 2.64
CA ASP A 48 -2.90 -10.97 1.29
C ASP A 48 -3.86 -11.78 0.39
N ASP A 49 -4.55 -12.77 0.95
CA ASP A 49 -5.61 -13.51 0.24
C ASP A 49 -6.83 -12.63 -0.09
N LEU A 50 -7.23 -11.74 0.82
CA LEU A 50 -8.26 -10.73 0.52
C LEU A 50 -7.81 -9.76 -0.56
N ALA A 51 -6.55 -9.32 -0.53
CA ALA A 51 -5.98 -8.44 -1.56
C ALA A 51 -5.97 -9.12 -2.93
N ARG A 52 -5.55 -10.39 -3.00
CA ARG A 52 -5.63 -11.21 -4.22
C ARG A 52 -7.07 -11.39 -4.70
N SER A 53 -8.01 -11.64 -3.79
CA SER A 53 -9.43 -11.80 -4.12
C SER A 53 -10.02 -10.52 -4.72
N ALA A 54 -9.75 -9.36 -4.09
CA ALA A 54 -10.18 -8.06 -4.60
C ALA A 54 -9.56 -7.74 -5.97
N ALA A 55 -8.26 -8.01 -6.16
CA ALA A 55 -7.59 -7.84 -7.44
C ALA A 55 -8.17 -8.77 -8.53
N THR A 56 -8.55 -9.99 -8.17
CA THR A 56 -9.20 -10.94 -9.10
C THR A 56 -10.58 -10.46 -9.51
N GLU A 57 -11.36 -9.93 -8.58
CA GLU A 57 -12.68 -9.36 -8.88
C GLU A 57 -12.55 -8.14 -9.80
N LEU A 58 -11.61 -7.22 -9.52
CA LEU A 58 -11.36 -6.05 -10.38
C LEU A 58 -10.82 -6.41 -11.77
N ASN A 59 -10.06 -7.50 -11.91
CA ASN A 59 -9.63 -8.00 -13.22
C ASN A 59 -10.81 -8.30 -14.16
N ARG A 60 -12.02 -8.56 -13.62
CA ARG A 60 -13.23 -8.79 -14.42
C ARG A 60 -13.70 -7.54 -15.15
N LEU A 61 -13.29 -6.34 -14.72
CA LEU A 61 -13.59 -5.08 -15.43
C LEU A 61 -13.11 -5.10 -16.89
N HIS A 62 -12.05 -5.87 -17.18
CA HIS A 62 -11.49 -6.00 -18.51
C HIS A 62 -12.36 -6.79 -19.50
N SER A 63 -13.32 -7.59 -19.02
CA SER A 63 -14.22 -8.39 -19.85
C SER A 63 -15.70 -8.12 -19.62
N ALA A 64 -16.05 -7.50 -18.49
CA ALA A 64 -17.42 -7.16 -18.14
C ALA A 64 -17.94 -5.93 -18.90
N GLY A 65 -19.25 -5.90 -19.14
CA GLY A 65 -19.92 -4.74 -19.73
C GLY A 65 -19.97 -3.54 -18.77
N ALA A 66 -20.11 -2.33 -19.31
CA ALA A 66 -20.11 -1.09 -18.52
C ALA A 66 -21.18 -1.06 -17.40
N SER A 67 -22.31 -1.72 -17.59
CA SER A 67 -23.38 -1.83 -16.57
C SER A 67 -22.98 -2.64 -15.35
N GLU A 68 -22.00 -3.53 -15.46
CA GLU A 68 -21.53 -4.38 -14.36
C GLU A 68 -20.37 -3.76 -13.58
N HIS A 69 -19.73 -2.72 -14.12
CA HIS A 69 -18.52 -2.11 -13.54
C HIS A 69 -18.75 -1.61 -12.12
N SER A 70 -19.88 -0.94 -11.82
CA SER A 70 -20.20 -0.45 -10.46
C SER A 70 -20.25 -1.60 -9.45
N ARG A 71 -20.99 -2.66 -9.80
CA ARG A 71 -21.17 -3.83 -8.93
C ARG A 71 -19.86 -4.57 -8.67
N ILE A 72 -18.99 -4.68 -9.66
CA ILE A 72 -17.66 -5.29 -9.52
C ILE A 72 -16.80 -4.47 -8.56
N CYS A 73 -16.80 -3.14 -8.70
CA CYS A 73 -16.03 -2.25 -7.84
C CYS A 73 -16.53 -2.26 -6.39
N GLU A 74 -17.84 -2.22 -6.18
CA GLU A 74 -18.46 -2.32 -4.85
C GLU A 74 -18.08 -3.63 -4.15
N ARG A 75 -18.17 -4.77 -4.86
CA ARG A 75 -17.79 -6.08 -4.30
C ARG A 75 -16.30 -6.17 -3.96
N ALA A 76 -15.44 -5.54 -4.76
CA ALA A 76 -14.01 -5.46 -4.45
C ALA A 76 -13.77 -4.63 -3.17
N LEU A 77 -14.44 -3.48 -3.02
CA LEU A 77 -14.35 -2.65 -1.81
C LEU A 77 -14.90 -3.36 -0.56
N GLU A 78 -16.02 -4.07 -0.67
CA GLU A 78 -16.57 -4.91 0.40
C GLU A 78 -15.57 -6.00 0.83
N THR A 79 -14.88 -6.62 -0.14
CA THR A 79 -13.85 -7.63 0.13
C THR A 79 -12.67 -7.04 0.88
N VAL A 80 -12.22 -5.84 0.47
CA VAL A 80 -11.15 -5.10 1.16
C VAL A 80 -11.57 -4.71 2.58
N GLY A 81 -12.82 -4.29 2.79
CA GLY A 81 -13.32 -3.92 4.13
C GLY A 81 -13.27 -5.05 5.15
N LYS A 82 -13.25 -6.32 4.71
CA LYS A 82 -13.07 -7.49 5.59
C LYS A 82 -11.65 -7.60 6.17
N ALA A 83 -10.69 -6.80 5.69
CA ALA A 83 -9.33 -6.77 6.22
C ALA A 83 -9.24 -6.11 7.61
N HIS A 84 -10.18 -5.25 7.98
CA HIS A 84 -10.14 -4.51 9.24
C HIS A 84 -9.94 -5.39 10.50
N PRO A 85 -10.74 -6.43 10.78
CA PRO A 85 -10.52 -7.29 11.94
C PRO A 85 -9.17 -8.02 11.91
N LEU A 86 -8.64 -8.31 10.72
CA LEU A 86 -7.33 -8.95 10.58
C LEU A 86 -6.19 -7.97 10.90
N TRP A 87 -6.33 -6.70 10.52
CA TRP A 87 -5.37 -5.66 10.91
C TRP A 87 -5.30 -5.46 12.42
N ILE A 88 -6.40 -5.64 13.14
CA ILE A 88 -6.41 -5.60 14.62
C ILE A 88 -5.54 -6.73 15.19
N GLU A 89 -5.66 -7.95 14.67
CA GLU A 89 -4.81 -9.07 15.11
C GLU A 89 -3.33 -8.84 14.78
N VAL A 90 -3.02 -8.28 13.61
CA VAL A 90 -1.65 -7.87 13.25
C VAL A 90 -1.13 -6.78 14.20
N GLY A 91 -1.98 -5.81 14.57
CA GLY A 91 -1.64 -4.73 15.50
C GLY A 91 -1.26 -5.23 16.89
N LYS A 92 -1.90 -6.30 17.39
CA LYS A 92 -1.59 -6.92 18.70
C LYS A 92 -0.18 -7.54 18.75
N LEU A 93 0.33 -8.01 17.62
CA LEU A 93 1.65 -8.62 17.53
C LEU A 93 2.78 -7.59 17.53
N LEU A 94 2.49 -6.33 17.22
CA LEU A 94 3.51 -5.29 17.11
C LEU A 94 3.87 -4.70 18.49
N PRO A 95 5.17 -4.70 18.88
CA PRO A 95 5.60 -4.02 20.09
C PRO A 95 5.39 -2.50 19.98
N LYS A 96 4.87 -1.88 21.04
CA LYS A 96 4.68 -0.42 21.12
C LYS A 96 6.00 0.32 20.89
N GLY A 97 6.00 1.31 20.00
CA GLY A 97 7.13 2.17 19.66
C GLY A 97 8.09 1.59 18.62
N GLU A 98 7.80 0.41 18.06
CA GLU A 98 8.70 -0.25 17.11
C GLU A 98 8.27 -0.14 15.64
N PHE A 99 7.05 0.32 15.33
CA PHE A 99 6.60 0.42 13.95
C PHE A 99 7.44 1.42 13.12
N TYR A 100 7.82 2.56 13.75
CA TYR A 100 8.64 3.60 13.14
C TYR A 100 10.07 3.69 13.69
N ARG A 101 10.59 2.66 14.38
CA ARG A 101 11.91 2.76 15.04
C ARG A 101 12.96 3.16 14.00
N ALA A 102 13.56 4.34 14.22
CA ALA A 102 14.28 5.20 13.27
C ALA A 102 15.52 4.62 12.57
N ASP A 103 15.79 3.33 12.72
CA ASP A 103 16.79 2.64 11.92
C ASP A 103 16.22 2.33 10.54
N ARG A 104 16.28 3.34 9.65
CA ARG A 104 15.93 3.27 8.22
C ARG A 104 16.65 2.11 7.48
N SER A 105 17.64 1.46 8.10
CA SER A 105 18.37 0.31 7.55
C SER A 105 17.75 -1.06 7.85
N ARG A 106 16.75 -1.15 8.76
CA ARG A 106 16.08 -2.41 9.09
C ARG A 106 14.56 -2.23 9.13
N PRO A 107 13.83 -2.39 8.00
CA PRO A 107 12.38 -2.42 8.02
C PRO A 107 11.92 -3.75 8.64
N ARG A 108 11.96 -3.85 9.98
CA ARG A 108 11.75 -5.12 10.71
C ARG A 108 10.39 -5.76 10.41
N TYR A 109 9.39 -4.93 10.12
CA TYR A 109 7.99 -5.34 9.89
C TYR A 109 7.42 -4.85 8.55
N ASN A 110 8.01 -3.80 7.97
CA ASN A 110 7.53 -3.20 6.72
C ASN A 110 7.60 -4.17 5.52
N PHE A 111 8.49 -5.16 5.55
CA PHE A 111 8.64 -6.14 4.47
C PHE A 111 7.36 -6.95 4.21
N ALA A 112 6.61 -7.30 5.26
CA ALA A 112 5.39 -8.10 5.11
C ALA A 112 4.15 -7.21 4.90
N ILE A 113 4.10 -6.06 5.58
CA ILE A 113 2.93 -5.17 5.58
C ILE A 113 2.86 -4.33 4.29
N SER A 114 3.96 -3.73 3.86
CA SER A 114 3.97 -2.82 2.71
C SER A 114 3.47 -3.44 1.40
N PRO A 115 3.87 -4.67 0.99
CA PRO A 115 3.38 -5.25 -0.26
C PRO A 115 1.85 -5.41 -0.26
N VAL A 116 1.28 -5.89 0.83
CA VAL A 116 -0.16 -6.10 0.98
C VAL A 116 -0.89 -4.77 1.04
N ALA A 117 -0.39 -3.81 1.82
CA ALA A 117 -0.94 -2.46 1.89
C ALA A 117 -0.96 -1.78 0.50
N ARG A 118 0.14 -1.86 -0.26
CA ARG A 118 0.21 -1.36 -1.65
C ARG A 118 -0.83 -2.04 -2.53
N SER A 119 -0.97 -3.36 -2.45
CA SER A 119 -1.94 -4.09 -3.25
C SER A 119 -3.38 -3.69 -2.92
N LEU A 120 -3.70 -3.50 -1.65
CA LEU A 120 -5.01 -3.00 -1.23
C LEU A 120 -5.25 -1.56 -1.71
N VAL A 121 -4.25 -0.67 -1.60
CA VAL A 121 -4.35 0.70 -2.16
C VAL A 121 -4.63 0.64 -3.66
N THR A 122 -3.91 -0.20 -4.42
CA THR A 122 -4.15 -0.39 -5.86
C THR A 122 -5.62 -0.75 -6.12
N SER A 123 -6.16 -1.74 -5.41
CA SER A 123 -7.55 -2.17 -5.57
C SER A 123 -8.56 -1.08 -5.19
N ILE A 124 -8.35 -0.37 -4.07
CA ILE A 124 -9.23 0.71 -3.63
C ILE A 124 -9.21 1.87 -4.62
N ALA A 125 -8.02 2.32 -5.01
CA ALA A 125 -7.86 3.43 -5.95
C ALA A 125 -8.53 3.11 -7.28
N PHE A 126 -8.32 1.89 -7.79
CA PHE A 126 -8.94 1.46 -9.04
C PHE A 126 -10.46 1.42 -8.96
N ALA A 127 -11.01 0.83 -7.90
CA ALA A 127 -12.46 0.80 -7.69
C ALA A 127 -13.07 2.20 -7.54
N ARG A 128 -12.41 3.10 -6.80
CA ARG A 128 -12.87 4.47 -6.58
C ARG A 128 -12.84 5.31 -7.85
N PHE A 129 -11.80 5.17 -8.67
CA PHE A 129 -11.74 5.80 -10.00
C PHE A 129 -12.93 5.36 -10.86
N MET A 130 -13.22 4.06 -10.92
CA MET A 130 -14.33 3.54 -11.72
C MET A 130 -15.72 3.97 -11.23
N LEU A 131 -15.88 4.22 -9.93
CA LEU A 131 -17.16 4.61 -9.33
C LEU A 131 -17.40 6.13 -9.35
N HIS A 132 -16.35 6.93 -9.20
CA HIS A 132 -16.47 8.37 -8.91
C HIS A 132 -15.58 9.26 -9.80
N ASP A 133 -14.81 8.69 -10.73
CA ASP A 133 -13.86 9.41 -11.58
C ASP A 133 -12.81 10.22 -10.77
N GLU A 134 -12.46 9.77 -9.56
CA GLU A 134 -11.55 10.48 -8.65
C GLU A 134 -10.39 9.61 -8.13
N LEU A 135 -9.32 10.27 -7.70
CA LEU A 135 -8.25 9.63 -6.93
C LEU A 135 -8.62 9.61 -5.44
N VAL A 136 -8.66 8.42 -4.84
CA VAL A 136 -8.96 8.26 -3.41
C VAL A 136 -7.89 8.92 -2.54
N PRO A 137 -8.23 9.79 -1.56
CA PRO A 137 -7.27 10.32 -0.61
C PRO A 137 -6.64 9.22 0.27
N ALA A 138 -5.39 9.39 0.67
CA ALA A 138 -4.66 8.40 1.48
C ALA A 138 -5.39 8.03 2.80
N PHE A 139 -5.97 9.02 3.48
CA PHE A 139 -6.77 8.80 4.69
C PHE A 139 -8.01 7.95 4.41
N THR A 140 -8.74 8.23 3.32
CA THR A 140 -9.91 7.45 2.92
C THR A 140 -9.53 6.02 2.56
N ALA A 141 -8.42 5.84 1.84
CA ALA A 141 -7.91 4.50 1.52
C ALA A 141 -7.56 3.72 2.80
N ALA A 142 -6.87 4.35 3.75
CA ALA A 142 -6.56 3.75 5.05
C ALA A 142 -7.84 3.34 5.80
N ASN A 143 -8.85 4.19 5.85
CA ASN A 143 -10.12 3.86 6.50
C ASN A 143 -10.85 2.68 5.84
N ILE A 144 -10.88 2.62 4.50
CA ILE A 144 -11.56 1.54 3.76
C ILE A 144 -10.90 0.18 4.03
N MET A 145 -9.56 0.12 4.07
CA MET A 145 -8.86 -1.12 4.44
C MET A 145 -8.86 -1.39 5.96
N GLY A 146 -9.29 -0.42 6.76
CA GLY A 146 -9.38 -0.53 8.21
C GLY A 146 -8.09 -0.21 8.96
N LEU A 147 -7.16 0.55 8.37
CA LEU A 147 -5.94 1.07 9.01
C LEU A 147 -6.16 2.46 9.62
N GLY A 148 -5.40 2.80 10.66
CA GLY A 148 -5.42 4.15 11.26
C GLY A 148 -6.56 4.40 12.26
N GLN A 149 -7.20 3.34 12.75
CA GLN A 149 -8.15 3.40 13.85
C GLN A 149 -7.46 3.08 15.19
N ASP A 150 -8.00 3.57 16.30
CA ASP A 150 -7.43 3.38 17.65
C ASP A 150 -7.15 1.90 17.98
N GLU A 151 -7.98 1.00 17.44
CA GLU A 151 -7.90 -0.45 17.64
C GLU A 151 -6.75 -1.11 16.86
N THR A 152 -6.29 -0.49 15.77
CA THR A 152 -5.18 -1.00 14.94
C THR A 152 -3.79 -0.60 15.45
N GLY A 153 -3.73 0.13 16.57
CA GLY A 153 -2.49 0.53 17.21
C GLY A 153 -1.63 1.44 16.32
N GLU A 154 -0.37 1.08 16.14
CA GLU A 154 0.62 1.89 15.38
C GLU A 154 0.59 1.63 13.86
N LEU A 155 -0.28 0.74 13.37
CA LEU A 155 -0.38 0.43 11.96
C LEU A 155 -0.92 1.63 11.18
N GLN A 156 -0.06 2.20 10.33
CA GLN A 156 -0.42 3.33 9.48
C GLN A 156 -0.01 3.07 8.04
N LEU A 157 -0.85 3.56 7.13
CA LEU A 157 -0.52 3.59 5.70
C LEU A 157 0.58 4.63 5.48
N THR A 158 1.75 4.18 5.04
CA THR A 158 2.85 5.09 4.71
C THR A 158 2.58 5.84 3.41
N ALA A 159 3.09 7.07 3.30
CA ALA A 159 2.96 7.86 2.07
C ALA A 159 3.59 7.14 0.87
N ASP A 160 4.74 6.49 1.06
CA ASP A 160 5.42 5.73 0.01
C ASP A 160 4.56 4.55 -0.48
N ASP A 161 3.92 3.81 0.44
CA ASP A 161 3.05 2.69 0.07
C ASP A 161 1.79 3.14 -0.65
N TYR A 162 1.21 4.27 -0.24
CA TYR A 162 0.10 4.88 -0.96
C TYR A 162 0.51 5.28 -2.39
N LEU A 163 1.62 6.01 -2.55
CA LEU A 163 2.10 6.46 -3.86
C LEU A 163 2.46 5.28 -4.78
N LEU A 164 3.05 4.22 -4.23
CA LEU A 164 3.36 2.99 -4.96
C LEU A 164 2.09 2.22 -5.37
N GLY A 165 1.05 2.20 -4.53
CA GLY A 165 -0.23 1.57 -4.85
C GLY A 165 -0.98 2.32 -5.97
N VAL A 166 -0.97 3.64 -5.94
CA VAL A 166 -1.57 4.46 -7.01
C VAL A 166 -0.87 4.24 -8.35
N ILE A 167 0.46 4.09 -8.38
CA ILE A 167 1.19 3.68 -9.58
C ILE A 167 0.68 2.32 -10.09
N GLY A 168 0.46 1.36 -9.18
CA GLY A 168 -0.06 0.04 -9.53
C GLY A 168 -1.42 0.10 -10.23
N MET A 169 -2.30 1.01 -9.81
CA MET A 169 -3.58 1.25 -10.50
C MET A 169 -3.34 1.81 -11.89
N VAL A 170 -2.49 2.83 -12.03
CA VAL A 170 -2.20 3.46 -13.33
C VAL A 170 -1.66 2.44 -14.33
N ASN A 171 -0.87 1.46 -13.89
CA ASN A 171 -0.34 0.41 -14.78
C ASN A 171 -1.45 -0.48 -15.40
N GLU A 172 -2.62 -0.59 -14.78
CA GLU A 172 -3.77 -1.38 -15.31
C GLU A 172 -4.70 -0.56 -16.23
N LEU A 173 -4.68 0.76 -16.13
CA LEU A 173 -5.58 1.64 -16.88
C LEU A 173 -5.39 1.61 -18.41
N PRO A 174 -4.18 1.55 -18.99
CA PRO A 174 -4.00 1.41 -20.43
C PRO A 174 -4.68 0.16 -21.00
N ARG A 175 -4.58 -0.97 -20.27
CA ARG A 175 -5.24 -2.21 -20.65
C ARG A 175 -6.76 -2.08 -20.60
N LEU A 176 -7.29 -1.45 -19.54
CA LEU A 176 -8.72 -1.17 -19.44
C LEU A 176 -9.21 -0.27 -20.57
N SER A 177 -8.43 0.77 -20.93
CA SER A 177 -8.74 1.68 -22.02
C SER A 177 -8.93 0.96 -23.36
N ILE A 178 -7.99 0.08 -23.74
CA ILE A 178 -8.09 -0.73 -24.97
C ILE A 178 -9.33 -1.64 -24.95
N ASN A 179 -9.59 -2.29 -23.81
CA ASN A 179 -10.73 -3.18 -23.68
C ASN A 179 -12.06 -2.41 -23.71
N ALA A 180 -12.09 -1.19 -23.19
CA ALA A 180 -13.26 -0.32 -23.26
C ALA A 180 -13.59 0.06 -24.71
N VAL A 181 -12.58 0.39 -25.53
CA VAL A 181 -12.75 0.61 -26.99
C VAL A 181 -13.33 -0.63 -27.66
N THR A 182 -12.83 -1.81 -27.30
CA THR A 182 -13.32 -3.09 -27.84
C THR A 182 -14.78 -3.33 -27.47
N ALA A 183 -15.18 -2.95 -26.26
CA ALA A 183 -16.55 -2.99 -25.77
C ALA A 183 -17.44 -1.81 -26.24
N GLN A 184 -16.98 -1.01 -27.21
CA GLN A 184 -17.69 0.17 -27.75
C GLN A 184 -17.97 1.28 -26.72
N ASN A 185 -17.25 1.28 -25.59
CA ASN A 185 -17.28 2.37 -24.62
C ASN A 185 -16.14 3.35 -24.94
N PHE A 186 -16.42 4.32 -25.81
CA PHE A 186 -15.42 5.32 -26.24
C PHE A 186 -15.24 6.48 -25.25
N ALA A 187 -16.13 6.62 -24.27
CA ALA A 187 -16.02 7.67 -23.25
C ALA A 187 -14.96 7.34 -22.19
N LEU A 188 -14.86 6.08 -21.78
CA LEU A 188 -13.94 5.64 -20.73
C LEU A 188 -12.45 5.86 -21.08
N PRO A 189 -11.96 5.56 -22.30
CA PRO A 189 -10.59 5.86 -22.71
C PRO A 189 -10.18 7.33 -22.54
N VAL A 190 -11.08 8.26 -22.86
CA VAL A 190 -10.83 9.70 -22.72
C VAL A 190 -10.71 10.10 -21.25
N LYS A 191 -11.59 9.58 -20.39
CA LYS A 191 -11.51 9.78 -18.93
C LYS A 191 -10.21 9.22 -18.36
N ILE A 192 -9.84 8.00 -18.77
CA ILE A 192 -8.60 7.36 -18.35
C ILE A 192 -7.39 8.20 -18.73
N ALA A 193 -7.30 8.67 -19.98
CA ALA A 193 -6.16 9.45 -20.43
C ALA A 193 -6.01 10.77 -19.65
N ALA A 194 -7.11 11.49 -19.42
CA ALA A 194 -7.10 12.70 -18.60
C ALA A 194 -6.61 12.41 -17.17
N PHE A 195 -7.15 11.37 -16.55
CA PHE A 195 -6.78 10.99 -15.18
C PHE A 195 -5.32 10.56 -15.05
N VAL A 196 -4.81 9.76 -15.99
CA VAL A 196 -3.39 9.32 -16.00
C VAL A 196 -2.46 10.53 -16.20
N ASN A 197 -2.84 11.48 -17.04
CA ASN A 197 -2.09 12.72 -17.23
C ASN A 197 -2.04 13.56 -15.95
N ASP A 198 -3.16 13.73 -15.26
CA ASP A 198 -3.24 14.48 -13.99
C ASP A 198 -2.39 13.83 -12.89
N ILE A 199 -2.40 12.50 -12.80
CA ILE A 199 -1.52 11.75 -11.89
C ILE A 199 -0.05 11.96 -12.27
N PHE A 200 0.30 11.83 -13.55
CA PHE A 200 1.68 11.99 -14.02
C PHE A 200 2.21 13.40 -13.72
N ALA A 201 1.41 14.44 -13.98
CA ALA A 201 1.73 15.83 -13.65
C ALA A 201 1.91 16.02 -12.13
N SER A 202 1.01 15.45 -11.33
CA SER A 202 1.06 15.51 -9.87
C SER A 202 2.33 14.86 -9.30
N TYR A 203 2.69 13.68 -9.80
CA TYR A 203 3.91 12.99 -9.38
C TYR A 203 5.19 13.70 -9.85
N SER A 204 5.14 14.40 -10.98
CA SER A 204 6.28 15.20 -11.48
C SER A 204 6.62 16.37 -10.55
N MET A 205 5.65 16.88 -9.79
CA MET A 205 5.87 17.92 -8.78
C MET A 205 6.52 17.38 -7.50
N LEU A 206 6.51 16.06 -7.27
CA LEU A 206 7.13 15.45 -6.11
C LEU A 206 8.65 15.40 -6.28
N ASN A 207 9.38 15.99 -5.34
CA ASN A 207 10.84 15.88 -5.30
C ASN A 207 11.27 14.52 -4.72
N LEU A 208 11.05 13.46 -5.50
CA LEU A 208 11.37 12.09 -5.12
C LEU A 208 12.88 11.88 -5.13
N ARG A 209 13.43 11.32 -4.04
CA ARG A 209 14.82 10.83 -4.03
C ARG A 209 14.96 9.60 -4.93
N ASN A 210 16.18 9.30 -5.38
CA ASN A 210 16.47 8.15 -6.23
C ASN A 210 16.27 6.82 -5.47
N ASP A 211 15.03 6.33 -5.47
CA ASP A 211 14.61 5.09 -4.82
C ASP A 211 13.72 4.23 -5.74
N ILE A 212 13.02 3.25 -5.16
CA ILE A 212 12.10 2.37 -5.90
C ILE A 212 10.89 3.16 -6.45
N LEU A 213 10.40 4.14 -5.69
CA LEU A 213 9.27 4.98 -6.08
C LEU A 213 9.62 5.84 -7.29
N ARG A 214 10.83 6.43 -7.32
CA ARG A 214 11.31 7.16 -8.51
C ARG A 214 11.35 6.30 -9.77
N ARG A 215 11.92 5.09 -9.67
CA ARG A 215 12.01 4.16 -10.81
C ARG A 215 10.63 3.73 -11.32
N LYS A 216 9.69 3.47 -10.41
CA LYS A 216 8.31 3.13 -10.77
C LYS A 216 7.56 4.31 -11.36
N PHE A 217 7.74 5.52 -10.82
CA PHE A 217 7.20 6.75 -11.41
C PHE A 217 7.71 6.96 -12.84
N ASP A 218 9.02 6.83 -13.09
CA ASP A 218 9.59 7.03 -14.42
C ASP A 218 9.03 6.05 -15.48
N SER A 219 8.44 4.92 -15.06
CA SER A 219 7.75 3.98 -15.95
C SER A 219 6.35 4.47 -16.39
N LEU A 220 5.71 5.37 -15.64
CA LEU A 220 4.37 5.87 -15.95
C LEU A 220 4.30 6.61 -17.28
N LYS A 221 5.41 7.18 -17.78
CA LYS A 221 5.46 7.83 -19.09
C LYS A 221 5.05 6.90 -20.24
N TYR A 222 5.30 5.60 -20.10
CA TYR A 222 4.92 4.60 -21.10
C TYR A 222 3.42 4.30 -21.04
N ASP A 223 2.84 4.27 -19.85
CA ASP A 223 1.39 4.08 -19.66
C ASP A 223 0.62 5.31 -20.13
N LEU A 224 1.11 6.52 -19.80
CA LEU A 224 0.56 7.79 -20.31
C LEU A 224 0.53 7.80 -21.84
N LYS A 225 1.67 7.52 -22.47
CA LYS A 225 1.75 7.45 -23.94
C LYS A 225 0.75 6.46 -24.52
N ARG A 226 0.61 5.27 -23.94
CA ARG A 226 -0.35 4.27 -24.41
C ARG A 226 -1.79 4.77 -24.32
N CYS A 227 -2.15 5.46 -23.24
CA CYS A 227 -3.47 6.07 -23.11
C CYS A 227 -3.70 7.17 -24.15
N GLU A 228 -2.71 8.03 -24.39
CA GLU A 228 -2.76 9.09 -25.41
C GLU A 228 -2.91 8.51 -26.82
N ASP A 229 -2.16 7.45 -27.16
CA ASP A 229 -2.22 6.78 -28.46
C ASP A 229 -3.65 6.23 -28.71
N VAL A 230 -4.30 5.65 -27.69
CA VAL A 230 -5.70 5.17 -27.79
C VAL A 230 -6.67 6.33 -28.05
N VAL A 231 -6.53 7.44 -27.35
CA VAL A 231 -7.39 8.62 -27.54
C VAL A 231 -7.17 9.27 -28.91
N TYR A 232 -5.92 9.34 -29.36
CA TYR A 232 -5.58 9.79 -30.70
C TYR A 232 -6.28 8.94 -31.77
N ASP A 233 -6.22 7.61 -31.63
CA ASP A 233 -6.89 6.67 -32.53
C ASP A 233 -8.41 6.85 -32.59
N LEU A 234 -9.05 7.11 -31.45
CA LEU A 234 -10.48 7.40 -31.37
C LEU A 234 -10.84 8.73 -32.05
N THR A 235 -10.01 9.74 -31.83
CA THR A 235 -10.21 11.10 -32.38
C THR A 235 -10.08 11.08 -33.90
N LEU A 236 -9.07 10.41 -34.44
CA LEU A 236 -8.84 10.28 -35.88
C LEU A 236 -10.00 9.57 -36.59
N ARG A 237 -10.73 8.69 -35.89
CA ARG A 237 -11.89 7.95 -36.40
C ARG A 237 -13.23 8.64 -36.12
N GLY A 238 -13.22 9.81 -35.47
CA GLY A 238 -14.45 10.52 -35.09
C GLY A 238 -15.31 9.80 -34.05
N LEU A 239 -14.70 8.91 -33.25
CA LEU A 239 -15.38 8.11 -32.22
C LEU A 239 -15.21 8.70 -30.80
N ALA A 240 -14.30 9.66 -30.64
CA ALA A 240 -14.11 10.35 -29.37
C ALA A 240 -15.37 11.17 -29.03
N PRO A 241 -15.83 11.18 -27.76
CA PRO A 241 -16.83 12.12 -27.31
C PRO A 241 -16.37 13.55 -27.62
N ALA A 242 -17.29 14.41 -28.07
CA ALA A 242 -16.96 15.82 -28.29
C ALA A 242 -16.35 16.42 -27.01
N PRO A 243 -15.27 17.21 -27.11
CA PRO A 243 -14.70 17.87 -25.95
C PRO A 243 -15.79 18.71 -25.29
N ALA A 244 -16.01 18.50 -23.99
CA ALA A 244 -17.10 19.16 -23.24
C ALA A 244 -16.90 20.68 -23.05
N ASN A 245 -15.99 21.32 -23.79
CA ASN A 245 -15.71 22.74 -23.75
C ASN A 245 -15.58 23.30 -25.18
N ALA A 246 -16.67 23.91 -25.65
CA ALA A 246 -16.65 25.07 -26.54
C ALA A 246 -17.36 26.21 -25.80
#